data_AF-A0ABD1YMY6-F1
#
_entry.id   AF-A0ABD1YMY6-F1
#
_cell.length_a   1.000
_cell.length_b   1.000
_cell.length_c   1.000
_cell.angle_alpha   90.00
_cell.angle_beta   90.00
_cell.angle_gamma   90.00
#
_symmetry.space_group_name_H-M   'P 1'
#
loop_
_entity.id
_entity.type
_entity.pdbx_description
1 polymer ?
#
loop_
_entity_poly.entity_id
_entity_poly.type
_entity_poly.pdbx_seq_one_letter_code
_entity_poly.pdbx_strand_id
1 'polypeptide(L)'
;MRKNWGSNKDESYEVLNWALTHDIVKELCVIVPESEDSRLQRLFQRMQTSSSVLKLSLRNVPSSYRSFWKSLFDALKDNTSLRCLDLAECHLKDEDFNPIMSLLQENYTLEKVELLHPSWENDGKVAPIEEATARNRNKSSYFSAMQAAKFKFGLANLGRIFLCGSPYVGKTRLKMSTMKTCKKRSKSESVPEVWNLQRILKLWRTQGVEVELLRDDEWGQVYIWDLAGQYIFRALQDLIFPRTNTACIFVFFFNSFQENSDTLKENVYGTFWSEMEEWLKFIVSNSQITGSPPRVLAVITNKDRSETILRLRRSNYPRLDLGHFKGELVQLQERFAGRAELFLDLHHLNAQSKTEVKPLTEYIFQSMGSFFSKHPLVPVVCSELSSSLIRSSRSRNPLPVWTQSTFLEFCKDSQTALRDVSPEVLQAVVSYLHDVGSIIKVARDGIKGVKDNTGDESKDKEPWIVVDPNWLTQNFLGELICQGHRFRVQDGSIGGNWSNNEVSGGLAQAANFRRLLDVVLRSKHNSCRKIEVSTLEDIMQDLHLCYRVTVEDGSVRYFVPMVYGGL
;
A
#
# COMPACT_ATOMS: atom_id res chain seq x y z
N MET A 1 9.53 20.42 -32.08
CA MET A 1 9.89 21.87 -32.17
C MET A 1 9.67 22.53 -30.82
N ARG A 2 10.51 23.52 -30.43
CA ARG A 2 10.28 24.38 -29.26
C ARG A 2 9.46 25.60 -29.68
N LYS A 3 8.42 25.95 -28.93
CA LYS A 3 7.56 27.11 -29.18
C LYS A 3 7.41 27.97 -27.93
N ASN A 4 7.42 29.29 -28.12
CA ASN A 4 7.20 30.29 -27.08
C ASN A 4 5.92 31.06 -27.39
N TRP A 5 5.09 31.29 -26.37
CA TRP A 5 3.90 32.14 -26.46
C TRP A 5 4.00 33.23 -25.39
N GLY A 6 3.83 34.50 -25.75
CA GLY A 6 4.01 35.59 -24.78
C GLY A 6 4.13 37.04 -25.27
N SER A 7 4.44 37.33 -26.54
CA SER A 7 4.79 38.70 -26.97
C SER A 7 3.96 39.31 -28.10
N ASN A 8 3.20 38.54 -28.89
CA ASN A 8 2.38 39.08 -29.99
C ASN A 8 1.04 38.33 -30.09
N LYS A 9 -0.05 38.94 -29.60
CA LYS A 9 -1.19 38.19 -29.03
C LYS A 9 -2.02 37.33 -30.00
N ASP A 10 -2.15 37.69 -31.28
CA ASP A 10 -3.08 37.01 -32.20
C ASP A 10 -2.41 35.97 -33.12
N GLU A 11 -1.36 36.35 -33.86
CA GLU A 11 -0.68 35.40 -34.77
C GLU A 11 0.04 34.26 -34.04
N SER A 12 0.54 34.52 -32.82
CA SER A 12 1.28 33.51 -32.06
C SER A 12 0.39 32.41 -31.49
N TYR A 13 -0.88 32.70 -31.16
CA TYR A 13 -1.80 31.71 -30.62
C TYR A 13 -2.32 30.77 -31.71
N GLU A 14 -2.74 31.27 -32.87
CA GLU A 14 -3.26 30.42 -33.96
C GLU A 14 -2.17 29.49 -34.51
N VAL A 15 -0.95 29.99 -34.66
CA VAL A 15 0.20 29.17 -35.07
C VAL A 15 0.57 28.13 -34.00
N LEU A 16 0.48 28.48 -32.72
CA LEU A 16 0.70 27.54 -31.62
C LEU A 16 -0.40 26.48 -31.58
N ASN A 17 -1.66 26.90 -31.66
CA ASN A 17 -2.80 26.01 -31.68
C ASN A 17 -2.70 25.03 -32.84
N TRP A 18 -2.42 25.51 -34.06
CA TRP A 18 -2.13 24.68 -35.22
C TRP A 18 -0.97 23.71 -34.98
N ALA A 19 0.13 24.15 -34.37
CA ALA A 19 1.27 23.27 -34.09
C ALA A 19 0.95 22.19 -33.04
N LEU A 20 0.09 22.50 -32.07
CA LEU A 20 -0.45 21.54 -31.10
C LEU A 20 -1.48 20.60 -31.75
N THR A 21 -2.30 21.08 -32.70
CA THR A 21 -3.26 20.23 -33.43
C THR A 21 -2.57 19.18 -34.29
N HIS A 22 -1.33 19.45 -34.73
CA HIS A 22 -0.54 18.55 -35.56
C HIS A 22 0.55 17.81 -34.77
N ASP A 23 0.52 17.87 -33.43
CA ASP A 23 1.45 17.12 -32.56
C ASP A 23 2.95 17.38 -32.84
N ILE A 24 3.30 18.62 -33.25
CA ILE A 24 4.68 19.00 -33.67
C ILE A 24 5.50 19.59 -32.51
N VAL A 25 4.81 20.10 -31.48
CA VAL A 25 5.44 20.79 -30.35
C VAL A 25 5.91 19.75 -29.33
N LYS A 26 7.21 19.77 -29.02
CA LYS A 26 7.80 18.91 -27.96
C LYS A 26 8.06 19.69 -26.68
N GLU A 27 8.36 20.98 -26.83
CA GLU A 27 8.60 21.89 -25.71
C GLU A 27 7.79 23.15 -25.90
N LEU A 28 6.99 23.47 -24.88
CA LEU A 28 6.13 24.64 -24.85
C LEU A 28 6.55 25.55 -23.71
N CYS A 29 6.85 26.81 -24.03
CA CYS A 29 7.09 27.85 -23.04
C CYS A 29 5.97 28.88 -23.13
N VAL A 30 5.26 29.11 -22.03
CA VAL A 30 4.16 30.07 -21.94
C VAL A 30 4.55 31.17 -20.96
N ILE A 31 4.57 32.40 -21.46
CA ILE A 31 4.66 33.61 -20.65
C ILE A 31 3.23 34.11 -20.47
N VAL A 32 2.73 34.06 -19.24
CA VAL A 32 1.34 34.43 -18.96
C VAL A 32 1.25 35.96 -18.84
N PRO A 33 0.38 36.62 -19.60
CA PRO A 33 0.19 38.07 -19.50
C PRO A 33 -0.48 38.46 -18.17
N GLU A 34 -0.33 39.71 -17.75
CA GLU A 34 -0.87 40.28 -16.50
C GLU A 34 -2.41 40.33 -16.41
N SER A 35 -3.14 39.85 -17.43
CA SER A 35 -4.60 39.73 -17.44
C SER A 35 -5.01 38.30 -17.81
N GLU A 36 -5.97 37.70 -17.08
CA GLU A 36 -6.56 36.40 -17.43
C GLU A 36 -7.14 36.43 -18.85
N ASP A 37 -6.53 35.67 -19.75
CA ASP A 37 -6.95 35.54 -21.15
C ASP A 37 -7.76 34.25 -21.32
N SER A 38 -8.99 34.36 -21.84
CA SER A 38 -9.84 33.21 -22.22
C SER A 38 -9.12 32.17 -23.14
N ARG A 39 -8.08 32.59 -23.86
CA ARG A 39 -7.23 31.71 -24.70
C ARG A 39 -6.41 30.73 -23.87
N LEU A 40 -6.10 31.05 -22.61
CA LEU A 40 -5.39 30.15 -21.69
C LEU A 40 -6.21 28.91 -21.37
N GLN A 41 -7.51 29.07 -21.14
CA GLN A 41 -8.40 27.93 -20.89
C GLN A 41 -8.45 26.98 -22.11
N ARG A 42 -8.52 27.55 -23.32
CA ARG A 42 -8.46 26.76 -24.56
C ARG A 42 -7.10 26.06 -24.73
N LEU A 43 -6.01 26.73 -24.37
CA LEU A 43 -4.68 26.12 -24.37
C LEU A 43 -4.60 24.93 -23.41
N PHE A 44 -5.14 25.05 -22.20
CA PHE A 44 -5.16 23.97 -21.22
C PHE A 44 -6.01 22.78 -21.67
N GLN A 45 -7.19 23.05 -22.22
CA GLN A 45 -8.02 22.01 -22.83
C GLN A 45 -7.27 21.30 -23.97
N ARG A 46 -6.47 22.04 -24.75
CA ARG A 46 -5.64 21.45 -25.80
C ARG A 46 -4.49 20.63 -25.23
N MET A 47 -3.83 21.13 -24.20
CA MET A 47 -2.77 20.45 -23.47
C MET A 47 -3.26 19.14 -22.87
N GLN A 48 -4.47 19.08 -22.32
CA GLN A 48 -5.08 17.84 -21.81
C GLN A 48 -5.05 16.71 -22.87
N THR A 49 -5.36 17.05 -24.13
CA THR A 49 -5.41 16.08 -25.25
C THR A 49 -4.11 15.95 -26.05
N SER A 50 -3.11 16.80 -25.79
CA SER A 50 -1.87 16.83 -26.56
C SER A 50 -1.08 15.53 -26.35
N SER A 51 -0.67 14.87 -27.43
CA SER A 51 0.18 13.69 -27.36
C SER A 51 1.67 14.01 -27.57
N SER A 52 1.98 15.21 -28.07
CA SER A 52 3.35 15.56 -28.48
C SER A 52 4.18 16.29 -27.43
N VAL A 53 3.58 17.14 -26.60
CA VAL A 53 4.30 18.04 -25.68
C VAL A 53 4.91 17.25 -24.52
N LEU A 54 6.23 17.28 -24.39
CA LEU A 54 7.00 16.59 -23.35
C LEU A 54 7.46 17.52 -22.23
N LYS A 55 7.69 18.81 -22.52
CA LYS A 55 8.06 19.83 -21.53
C LYS A 55 7.15 21.05 -21.64
N LEU A 56 6.64 21.50 -20.49
CA LEU A 56 5.89 22.74 -20.32
C LEU A 56 6.65 23.64 -19.33
N SER A 57 7.05 24.82 -19.77
CA SER A 57 7.61 25.87 -18.90
C SER A 57 6.63 27.02 -18.80
N LEU A 58 6.27 27.41 -17.57
CA LEU A 58 5.45 28.58 -17.30
C LEU A 58 6.31 29.68 -16.67
N ARG A 59 6.15 30.91 -17.15
CA ARG A 59 6.92 32.07 -16.70
C ARG A 59 6.01 33.21 -16.30
N ASN A 60 6.38 33.91 -15.23
CA ASN A 60 5.73 35.12 -14.73
C ASN A 60 4.24 34.95 -14.40
N VAL A 61 3.84 33.77 -13.91
CA VAL A 61 2.46 33.55 -13.47
C VAL A 61 2.28 34.12 -12.05
N PRO A 62 1.37 35.10 -11.85
CA PRO A 62 1.10 35.62 -10.51
C PRO A 62 0.40 34.58 -9.62
N SER A 63 0.79 34.52 -8.34
CA SER A 63 0.12 33.68 -7.33
C SER A 63 -1.37 33.99 -7.13
N SER A 64 -1.82 35.18 -7.53
CA SER A 64 -3.21 35.61 -7.41
C SER A 64 -4.16 34.88 -8.38
N TYR A 65 -3.62 34.19 -9.39
CA TYR A 65 -4.40 33.53 -10.43
C TYR A 65 -4.82 32.12 -10.00
N ARG A 66 -5.60 32.00 -8.92
CA ARG A 66 -6.03 30.68 -8.39
C ARG A 66 -6.82 29.87 -9.42
N SER A 67 -7.70 30.52 -10.19
CA SER A 67 -8.47 29.93 -11.29
C SER A 67 -7.57 29.34 -12.37
N PHE A 68 -6.47 30.01 -12.69
CA PHE A 68 -5.46 29.53 -13.64
C PHE A 68 -4.81 28.24 -13.16
N TRP A 69 -4.26 28.24 -11.94
CA TRP A 69 -3.53 27.08 -11.40
C TRP A 69 -4.43 25.85 -11.31
N LYS A 70 -5.66 26.05 -10.83
CA LYS A 70 -6.67 24.99 -10.80
C LYS A 70 -6.94 24.43 -12.20
N SER A 71 -7.22 25.30 -13.17
CA SER A 71 -7.53 24.87 -14.55
C SER A 71 -6.34 24.16 -15.21
N LEU A 72 -5.12 24.64 -14.97
CA LEU A 72 -3.90 24.02 -15.46
C LEU A 72 -3.73 22.62 -14.86
N PHE A 73 -3.76 22.50 -13.54
CA PHE A 73 -3.54 21.22 -12.88
C PHE A 73 -4.64 20.24 -13.24
N ASP A 74 -5.90 20.68 -13.30
CA ASP A 74 -7.02 19.85 -13.77
C ASP A 74 -6.80 19.34 -15.20
N ALA A 75 -6.32 20.20 -16.11
CA ALA A 75 -6.01 19.78 -17.48
C ALA A 75 -4.79 18.84 -17.55
N LEU A 76 -3.80 19.01 -16.68
CA LEU A 76 -2.61 18.17 -16.67
C LEU A 76 -2.86 16.80 -16.02
N LYS A 77 -3.88 16.64 -15.16
CA LYS A 77 -4.21 15.34 -14.53
C LYS A 77 -4.42 14.23 -15.55
N ASP A 78 -5.16 14.52 -16.62
CA ASP A 78 -5.46 13.55 -17.68
C ASP A 78 -4.42 13.51 -18.81
N ASN A 79 -3.43 14.40 -18.78
CA ASN A 79 -2.41 14.44 -19.81
C ASN A 79 -1.51 13.19 -19.73
N THR A 80 -1.25 12.54 -20.86
CA THR A 80 -0.48 11.28 -20.93
C THR A 80 0.90 11.43 -21.60
N SER A 81 1.28 12.64 -21.99
CA SER A 81 2.49 12.92 -22.77
C SER A 81 3.55 13.70 -21.99
N LEU A 82 3.13 14.68 -21.20
CA LEU A 82 3.99 15.62 -20.51
C LEU A 82 4.87 14.90 -19.48
N ARG A 83 6.19 15.13 -19.56
CA ARG A 83 7.22 14.55 -18.70
C ARG A 83 7.85 15.55 -17.74
N CYS A 84 7.92 16.83 -18.14
CA CYS A 84 8.55 17.89 -17.36
C CYS A 84 7.63 19.11 -17.26
N LEU A 85 7.38 19.55 -16.03
CA LEU A 85 6.67 20.79 -15.72
C LEU A 85 7.64 21.75 -15.01
N ASP A 86 7.90 22.89 -15.62
CA ASP A 86 8.83 23.89 -15.10
C ASP A 86 8.05 25.13 -14.66
N LEU A 87 8.05 25.36 -13.36
CA LEU A 87 7.39 26.45 -12.64
C LEU A 87 8.40 27.30 -11.87
N ALA A 88 9.69 27.23 -12.19
CA ALA A 88 10.75 27.91 -11.43
C ALA A 88 10.61 29.45 -11.46
N GLU A 89 10.03 30.00 -12.52
CA GLU A 89 9.77 31.44 -12.68
C GLU A 89 8.31 31.82 -12.33
N CYS A 90 7.64 31.00 -11.52
CA CYS A 90 6.28 31.26 -11.05
C CYS A 90 6.26 31.63 -9.57
N HIS A 91 5.39 32.57 -9.20
CA HIS A 91 5.17 32.91 -7.79
C HIS A 91 4.16 31.93 -7.20
N LEU A 92 4.62 30.80 -6.67
CA LEU A 92 3.78 29.87 -5.92
C LEU A 92 3.68 30.28 -4.44
N LYS A 93 2.60 29.88 -3.77
CA LYS A 93 2.39 30.03 -2.32
C LYS A 93 2.30 28.66 -1.67
N ASP A 94 2.40 28.60 -0.34
CA ASP A 94 2.25 27.35 0.42
C ASP A 94 0.94 26.60 0.16
N GLU A 95 -0.14 27.32 -0.15
CA GLU A 95 -1.44 26.72 -0.51
C GLU A 95 -1.39 25.93 -1.82
N ASP A 96 -0.44 26.23 -2.71
CA ASP A 96 -0.29 25.58 -4.02
C ASP A 96 0.44 24.23 -3.94
N PHE A 97 1.03 23.89 -2.78
CA PHE A 97 1.70 22.61 -2.54
C PHE A 97 0.73 21.43 -2.72
N ASN A 98 -0.45 21.48 -2.10
CA ASN A 98 -1.43 20.39 -2.15
C ASN A 98 -1.95 20.14 -3.58
N PRO A 99 -2.33 21.17 -4.38
CA PRO A 99 -2.66 20.98 -5.78
C PRO A 99 -1.55 20.33 -6.63
N ILE A 100 -0.28 20.71 -6.44
CA ILE A 100 0.85 20.09 -7.15
C ILE A 100 1.01 18.62 -6.77
N MET A 101 0.91 18.31 -5.48
CA MET A 101 0.94 16.91 -5.03
C MET A 101 -0.23 16.11 -5.60
N SER A 102 -1.45 16.67 -5.64
CA SER A 102 -2.61 16.05 -6.29
C SER A 102 -2.41 15.84 -7.80
N LEU A 103 -1.71 16.76 -8.49
CA LEU A 103 -1.36 16.56 -9.90
C LEU A 103 -0.42 15.36 -10.08
N LEU A 104 0.68 15.29 -9.32
CA LEU A 104 1.69 14.21 -9.41
C LEU A 104 1.16 12.80 -9.07
N GLN A 105 -0.05 12.72 -8.54
CA GLN A 105 -0.75 11.50 -8.16
C GLN A 105 -1.62 10.89 -9.23
N GLU A 106 -2.28 11.78 -9.94
CA GLU A 106 -3.27 11.47 -10.96
C GLU A 106 -2.56 11.42 -12.31
N ASN A 107 -1.58 12.30 -12.52
CA ASN A 107 -0.66 12.24 -13.63
C ASN A 107 0.57 11.38 -13.29
N TYR A 108 0.70 10.23 -13.96
CA TYR A 108 1.86 9.32 -13.80
C TYR A 108 2.96 9.56 -14.82
N THR A 109 2.78 10.52 -15.72
CA THR A 109 3.73 10.81 -16.81
C THR A 109 4.69 11.92 -16.44
N LEU A 110 4.34 12.78 -15.48
CA LEU A 110 5.22 13.82 -14.97
C LEU A 110 6.35 13.21 -14.14
N GLU A 111 7.56 13.22 -14.71
CA GLU A 111 8.79 12.65 -14.15
C GLU A 111 9.70 13.70 -13.50
N LYS A 112 9.40 14.98 -13.74
CA LYS A 112 10.12 16.13 -13.20
C LYS A 112 9.20 17.32 -13.02
N VAL A 113 9.29 17.97 -11.85
CA VAL A 113 8.71 19.30 -11.61
C VAL A 113 9.81 20.21 -11.12
N GLU A 114 10.12 21.26 -11.88
CA GLU A 114 11.10 22.28 -11.51
C GLU A 114 10.38 23.41 -10.77
N LEU A 115 10.80 23.69 -9.54
CA LEU A 115 10.20 24.67 -8.64
C LEU A 115 11.32 25.50 -8.03
N LEU A 116 11.04 26.76 -7.73
CA LEU A 116 11.95 27.62 -6.99
C LEU A 116 11.15 28.30 -5.88
N HIS A 117 11.18 27.70 -4.68
CA HIS A 117 10.46 28.23 -3.52
C HIS A 117 11.31 28.03 -2.25
N PRO A 118 12.06 29.06 -1.82
CA PRO A 118 12.99 28.93 -0.69
C PRO A 118 12.36 28.44 0.62
N SER A 119 11.07 28.76 0.88
CA SER A 119 10.41 28.22 2.07
C SER A 119 10.10 26.72 1.96
N TRP A 120 9.87 26.17 0.77
CA TRP A 120 9.57 24.74 0.62
C TRP A 120 10.81 23.88 0.83
N GLU A 121 11.98 24.41 0.46
CA GLU A 121 13.26 23.81 0.79
C GLU A 121 13.45 23.75 2.31
N ASN A 122 13.21 24.87 3.00
CA ASN A 122 13.35 24.94 4.46
C ASN A 122 12.28 24.14 5.23
N ASP A 123 11.06 24.01 4.69
CA ASP A 123 9.94 23.27 5.29
C ASP A 123 9.99 21.76 4.98
N GLY A 124 10.96 21.29 4.20
CA GLY A 124 11.05 19.88 3.77
C GLY A 124 9.96 19.44 2.79
N LYS A 125 9.24 20.39 2.17
CA LYS A 125 8.18 20.12 1.17
C LYS A 125 8.73 19.64 -0.19
N VAL A 126 10.02 19.88 -0.45
CA VAL A 126 10.68 19.42 -1.68
C VAL A 126 10.80 17.89 -1.72
N ALA A 127 11.13 17.24 -0.61
CA ALA A 127 11.32 15.80 -0.56
C ALA A 127 10.08 14.99 -1.01
N PRO A 128 8.84 15.31 -0.57
CA PRO A 128 7.63 14.67 -1.12
C PRO A 128 7.44 14.81 -2.63
N ILE A 129 7.84 15.95 -3.21
CA ILE A 129 7.74 16.20 -4.67
C ILE A 129 8.78 15.36 -5.42
N GLU A 130 10.00 15.30 -4.90
CA GLU A 130 11.07 14.45 -5.45
C GLU A 130 10.70 12.97 -5.36
N GLU A 131 10.12 12.51 -4.26
CA GLU A 131 9.63 11.14 -4.10
C GLU A 131 8.51 10.82 -5.10
N ALA A 132 7.53 11.72 -5.24
CA ALA A 132 6.42 11.55 -6.17
C ALA A 132 6.90 11.51 -7.65
N THR A 133 7.85 12.37 -8.02
CA THR A 133 8.41 12.39 -9.38
C THR A 133 9.34 11.21 -9.65
N ALA A 134 10.14 10.77 -8.68
CA ALA A 134 10.93 9.54 -8.77
C ALA A 134 10.04 8.30 -8.96
N ARG A 135 8.93 8.23 -8.21
CA ARG A 135 7.92 7.19 -8.40
C ARG A 135 7.35 7.21 -9.81
N ASN A 136 6.93 8.37 -10.32
CA ASN A 136 6.38 8.49 -11.67
C ASN A 136 7.40 8.11 -12.75
N ARG A 137 8.68 8.46 -12.57
CA ARG A 137 9.77 8.01 -13.45
C ARG A 137 9.92 6.49 -13.46
N ASN A 138 9.89 5.86 -12.29
CA ASN A 138 9.94 4.41 -12.19
C ASN A 138 8.75 3.77 -12.92
N LYS A 139 7.54 4.31 -12.74
CA LYS A 139 6.34 3.86 -13.46
C LYS A 139 6.47 4.02 -14.97
N SER A 140 6.78 5.23 -15.42
CA SER A 140 6.95 5.57 -16.82
C SER A 140 7.96 4.63 -17.50
N SER A 141 9.06 4.30 -16.82
CA SER A 141 10.07 3.35 -17.31
C SER A 141 9.48 1.96 -17.60
N TYR A 142 8.84 1.32 -16.62
CA TYR A 142 8.31 -0.03 -16.82
C TYR A 142 7.07 -0.04 -17.74
N PHE A 143 6.23 1.00 -17.72
CA PHE A 143 5.12 1.14 -18.66
C PHE A 143 5.62 1.31 -20.10
N SER A 144 6.66 2.12 -20.32
CA SER A 144 7.26 2.33 -21.64
C SER A 144 7.86 1.03 -22.20
N ALA A 145 8.53 0.24 -21.36
CA ALA A 145 9.05 -1.07 -21.76
C ALA A 145 7.92 -2.01 -22.20
N MET A 146 6.82 -2.08 -21.44
CA MET A 146 5.67 -2.92 -21.77
C MET A 146 4.89 -2.41 -23.00
N GLN A 147 4.83 -1.10 -23.22
CA GLN A 147 4.26 -0.50 -24.44
C GLN A 147 5.13 -0.80 -25.67
N ALA A 148 6.45 -0.70 -25.54
CA ALA A 148 7.39 -1.07 -26.61
C ALA A 148 7.28 -2.56 -26.97
N ALA A 149 7.01 -3.41 -25.99
CA ALA A 149 6.67 -4.82 -26.17
C ALA A 149 5.25 -5.08 -26.72
N LYS A 150 4.47 -4.02 -26.99
CA LYS A 150 3.10 -4.07 -27.54
C LYS A 150 2.12 -4.88 -26.69
N PHE A 151 2.27 -4.86 -25.36
CA PHE A 151 1.30 -5.47 -24.47
C PHE A 151 -0.06 -4.78 -24.56
N LYS A 152 -1.12 -5.55 -24.34
CA LYS A 152 -2.48 -5.02 -24.23
C LYS A 152 -2.66 -4.33 -22.89
N PHE A 153 -3.27 -3.15 -22.91
CA PHE A 153 -3.61 -2.38 -21.73
C PHE A 153 -5.13 -2.37 -21.54
N GLY A 154 -5.59 -2.66 -20.32
CA GLY A 154 -7.00 -2.71 -19.94
C GLY A 154 -7.28 -1.90 -18.68
N LEU A 155 -8.53 -1.84 -18.24
CA LEU A 155 -8.88 -1.11 -17.01
C LEU A 155 -8.20 -1.73 -15.78
N ALA A 156 -7.86 -0.88 -14.81
CA ALA A 156 -7.38 -1.34 -13.51
C ALA A 156 -8.40 -2.30 -12.90
N ASN A 157 -7.90 -3.43 -12.39
CA ASN A 157 -8.76 -4.50 -11.88
C ASN A 157 -8.20 -5.12 -10.59
N LEU A 158 -7.33 -4.43 -9.86
CA LEU A 158 -6.75 -4.92 -8.60
C LEU A 158 -6.98 -3.93 -7.46
N GLY A 159 -7.67 -4.38 -6.42
CA GLY A 159 -7.99 -3.60 -5.23
C GLY A 159 -7.52 -4.26 -3.93
N ARG A 160 -7.28 -3.44 -2.91
CA ARG A 160 -6.87 -3.85 -1.56
C ARG A 160 -7.75 -3.22 -0.49
N ILE A 161 -8.24 -4.05 0.42
CA ILE A 161 -9.00 -3.64 1.62
C ILE A 161 -8.11 -3.89 2.83
N PHE A 162 -7.78 -2.86 3.58
CA PHE A 162 -7.01 -2.98 4.82
C PHE A 162 -7.95 -2.90 6.03
N LEU A 163 -7.99 -3.94 6.85
CA LEU A 163 -8.74 -3.92 8.11
C LEU A 163 -7.83 -3.36 9.20
N CYS A 164 -8.20 -2.20 9.74
CA CYS A 164 -7.47 -1.53 10.82
C CYS A 164 -8.37 -1.31 12.04
N GLY A 165 -7.77 -0.97 13.18
CA GLY A 165 -8.46 -0.87 14.46
C GLY A 165 -7.83 -1.75 15.53
N SER A 166 -8.18 -1.47 16.78
CA SER A 166 -7.64 -2.13 17.96
C SER A 166 -7.84 -3.66 17.95
N PRO A 167 -7.09 -4.42 18.77
CA PRO A 167 -7.35 -5.84 18.95
C PRO A 167 -8.82 -6.13 19.32
N TYR A 168 -9.32 -7.32 19.00
CA TYR A 168 -10.66 -7.79 19.40
C TYR A 168 -11.89 -7.00 18.92
N VAL A 169 -11.73 -5.96 18.10
CA VAL A 169 -12.84 -5.15 17.57
C VAL A 169 -13.73 -5.87 16.54
N GLY A 170 -13.44 -7.13 16.20
CA GLY A 170 -14.25 -7.94 15.28
C GLY A 170 -13.76 -7.98 13.83
N LYS A 171 -12.56 -7.49 13.51
CA LYS A 171 -11.95 -7.52 12.17
C LYS A 171 -12.01 -8.90 11.52
N THR A 172 -11.45 -9.91 12.19
CA THR A 172 -11.41 -11.30 11.71
C THR A 172 -12.80 -11.92 11.57
N ARG A 173 -13.75 -11.55 12.45
CA ARG A 173 -15.15 -11.99 12.34
C ARG A 173 -15.81 -11.42 11.08
N LEU A 174 -15.61 -10.13 10.82
CA LEU A 174 -16.14 -9.50 9.61
C LEU A 174 -15.52 -10.14 8.37
N LYS A 175 -14.18 -10.25 8.31
CA LYS A 175 -13.47 -10.90 7.20
C LYS A 175 -14.11 -12.24 6.83
N MET A 176 -14.32 -13.10 7.83
CA MET A 176 -14.95 -14.40 7.65
C MET A 176 -16.39 -14.31 7.12
N SER A 177 -17.19 -13.36 7.61
CA SER A 177 -18.55 -13.12 7.12
C SER A 177 -18.56 -12.57 5.69
N THR A 178 -17.64 -11.67 5.34
CA THR A 178 -17.46 -11.13 3.99
C THR A 178 -17.08 -12.24 3.02
N MET A 179 -16.10 -13.07 3.36
CA MET A 179 -15.72 -14.23 2.53
C MET A 179 -16.87 -15.22 2.32
N LYS A 180 -17.65 -15.51 3.37
CA LYS A 180 -18.84 -16.37 3.26
C LYS A 180 -19.95 -15.77 2.39
N THR A 181 -19.96 -14.46 2.21
CA THR A 181 -20.95 -13.73 1.40
C THR A 181 -20.50 -13.65 -0.06
N CYS A 182 -19.21 -13.44 -0.31
CA CYS A 182 -18.65 -13.34 -1.66
C CYS A 182 -18.55 -14.69 -2.38
N LYS A 183 -18.40 -15.81 -1.66
CA LYS A 183 -18.38 -17.14 -2.27
C LYS A 183 -19.78 -17.53 -2.77
N LYS A 184 -20.03 -17.42 -4.08
CA LYS A 184 -21.15 -18.10 -4.73
C LYS A 184 -20.97 -19.62 -4.53
N ARG A 185 -22.05 -20.36 -4.24
CA ARG A 185 -22.07 -21.84 -4.28
C ARG A 185 -21.76 -22.30 -5.71
N SER A 186 -20.49 -22.41 -6.08
CA SER A 186 -20.09 -23.13 -7.28
C SER A 186 -20.31 -24.63 -7.04
N LYS A 187 -21.03 -25.30 -7.94
CA LYS A 187 -21.40 -26.73 -7.86
C LYS A 187 -20.23 -27.69 -8.14
N SER A 188 -19.00 -27.20 -8.23
CA SER A 188 -17.83 -28.04 -8.46
C SER A 188 -16.60 -27.42 -7.82
N GLU A 189 -16.56 -27.41 -6.48
CA GLU A 189 -15.32 -27.25 -5.72
C GLU A 189 -15.62 -27.67 -4.28
N SER A 190 -15.49 -28.96 -4.01
CA SER A 190 -15.41 -29.49 -2.66
C SER A 190 -14.11 -28.97 -2.02
N VAL A 191 -14.18 -27.78 -1.42
CA VAL A 191 -13.21 -27.39 -0.39
C VAL A 191 -13.42 -28.36 0.78
N PRO A 192 -12.37 -28.97 1.35
CA PRO A 192 -12.53 -29.89 2.47
C PRO A 192 -13.34 -29.22 3.57
N GLU A 193 -14.45 -29.86 3.90
CA GLU A 193 -15.41 -29.50 4.95
C GLU A 193 -14.81 -29.75 6.34
N VAL A 194 -13.57 -29.31 6.56
CA VAL A 194 -12.84 -29.42 7.82
C VAL A 194 -12.28 -28.05 8.18
N TRP A 195 -13.18 -27.09 8.38
CA TRP A 195 -12.88 -25.93 9.21
C TRP A 195 -12.85 -26.40 10.66
N ASN A 196 -11.71 -26.96 11.07
CA ASN A 196 -11.49 -27.48 12.40
C ASN A 196 -11.94 -26.46 13.46
N LEU A 197 -12.84 -26.87 14.37
CA LEU A 197 -13.24 -26.11 15.56
C LEU A 197 -12.04 -25.65 16.40
N GLN A 198 -10.91 -26.36 16.34
CA GLN A 198 -9.64 -25.94 16.95
C GLN A 198 -9.02 -24.70 16.30
N ARG A 199 -9.27 -24.43 15.01
CA ARG A 199 -8.84 -23.20 14.34
C ARG A 199 -9.71 -22.04 14.83
N ILE A 200 -11.03 -22.24 14.93
CA ILE A 200 -11.98 -21.25 15.48
C ILE A 200 -11.66 -20.93 16.95
N LEU A 201 -11.26 -21.91 17.75
CA LEU A 201 -10.82 -21.73 19.15
C LEU A 201 -9.39 -21.17 19.29
N LYS A 202 -8.58 -21.16 18.23
CA LYS A 202 -7.25 -20.49 18.18
C LYS A 202 -7.30 -19.06 17.65
N LEU A 203 -8.44 -18.58 17.16
CA LEU A 203 -8.65 -17.22 16.63
C LEU A 203 -8.71 -16.12 17.70
N TRP A 204 -8.28 -16.39 18.93
CA TRP A 204 -8.28 -15.36 19.98
C TRP A 204 -7.16 -14.33 19.75
N ARG A 205 -6.21 -14.57 18.84
CA ARG A 205 -5.24 -13.56 18.41
C ARG A 205 -4.77 -13.85 16.99
N THR A 206 -4.95 -12.93 16.06
CA THR A 206 -4.32 -12.99 14.73
C THR A 206 -2.82 -13.02 14.91
N GLN A 207 -2.17 -14.08 14.42
CA GLN A 207 -0.75 -14.33 14.62
C GLN A 207 0.16 -13.43 13.77
N GLY A 208 -0.40 -12.75 12.76
CA GLY A 208 0.31 -11.85 11.86
C GLY A 208 -0.66 -11.11 10.94
N VAL A 209 -0.13 -10.42 9.93
CA VAL A 209 -0.97 -9.76 8.91
C VAL A 209 -1.47 -10.83 7.95
N GLU A 210 -2.77 -11.07 7.93
CA GLU A 210 -3.40 -12.10 7.08
C GLU A 210 -3.87 -11.49 5.77
N VAL A 211 -3.50 -12.11 4.64
CA VAL A 211 -3.84 -11.69 3.29
C VAL A 211 -4.69 -12.76 2.61
N GLU A 212 -5.90 -12.40 2.19
CA GLU A 212 -6.80 -13.34 1.52
C GLU A 212 -7.42 -12.71 0.27
N LEU A 213 -7.59 -13.53 -0.77
CA LEU A 213 -8.31 -13.15 -1.98
C LEU A 213 -9.81 -13.22 -1.72
N LEU A 214 -10.49 -12.07 -1.78
CA LEU A 214 -11.92 -11.95 -1.51
C LEU A 214 -12.76 -12.13 -2.78
N ARG A 215 -12.25 -11.64 -3.90
CA ARG A 215 -12.91 -11.67 -5.22
C ARG A 215 -11.86 -11.85 -6.31
N ASP A 216 -12.19 -12.64 -7.32
CA ASP A 216 -11.42 -12.86 -8.55
C ASP A 216 -12.42 -13.18 -9.66
N ASP A 217 -12.93 -12.13 -10.30
CA ASP A 217 -13.93 -12.21 -11.35
C ASP A 217 -13.72 -11.13 -12.42
N GLU A 218 -14.66 -10.97 -13.35
CA GLU A 218 -14.60 -10.01 -14.45
C GLU A 218 -14.46 -8.54 -13.99
N TRP A 219 -14.86 -8.22 -12.75
CA TRP A 219 -14.71 -6.89 -12.16
C TRP A 219 -13.35 -6.68 -11.50
N GLY A 220 -12.56 -7.75 -11.36
CA GLY A 220 -11.19 -7.70 -10.87
C GLY A 220 -10.93 -8.51 -9.60
N GLN A 221 -9.69 -8.40 -9.14
CA GLN A 221 -9.15 -9.05 -7.96
C GLN A 221 -9.20 -8.09 -6.77
N VAL A 222 -9.80 -8.53 -5.67
CA VAL A 222 -9.80 -7.75 -4.43
C VAL A 222 -9.21 -8.59 -3.30
N TYR A 223 -8.16 -8.06 -2.68
CA TYR A 223 -7.49 -8.67 -1.54
C TYR A 223 -7.91 -7.99 -0.24
N ILE A 224 -8.10 -8.78 0.82
CA ILE A 224 -8.34 -8.30 2.18
C ILE A 224 -7.09 -8.55 3.02
N TRP A 225 -6.61 -7.50 3.68
CA TRP A 225 -5.42 -7.46 4.52
C TRP A 225 -5.85 -7.18 5.96
N ASP A 226 -5.83 -8.18 6.85
CA ASP A 226 -6.11 -8.00 8.28
C ASP A 226 -4.82 -7.64 9.01
N LEU A 227 -4.64 -6.37 9.40
CA LEU A 227 -3.40 -5.88 10.03
C LEU A 227 -3.20 -6.36 11.48
N ALA A 228 -4.00 -7.31 11.96
CA ALA A 228 -4.03 -7.86 13.33
C ALA A 228 -4.35 -6.87 14.46
N GLY A 229 -4.08 -5.57 14.27
CA GLY A 229 -4.24 -4.51 15.26
C GLY A 229 -3.14 -4.45 16.33
N GLN A 230 -2.06 -5.22 16.20
CA GLN A 230 -0.93 -5.19 17.14
C GLN A 230 0.16 -4.25 16.60
N TYR A 231 0.72 -3.40 17.47
CA TYR A 231 1.76 -2.42 17.08
C TYR A 231 3.00 -3.09 16.47
N ILE A 232 3.28 -4.34 16.83
CA ILE A 232 4.48 -5.06 16.39
C ILE A 232 4.50 -5.31 14.88
N PHE A 233 3.32 -5.49 14.28
CA PHE A 233 3.17 -5.63 12.83
C PHE A 233 3.20 -4.29 12.11
N ARG A 234 3.29 -3.16 12.84
CA ARG A 234 3.46 -1.86 12.21
C ARG A 234 4.78 -1.78 11.47
N ALA A 235 5.84 -2.47 11.89
CA ALA A 235 7.16 -2.48 11.23
C ALA A 235 7.16 -3.15 9.83
N LEU A 236 6.04 -3.76 9.40
CA LEU A 236 5.89 -4.35 8.07
C LEU A 236 5.22 -3.39 7.08
N GLN A 237 4.92 -2.16 7.50
CA GLN A 237 4.18 -1.21 6.71
C GLN A 237 4.91 -0.80 5.43
N ASP A 238 6.24 -0.66 5.48
CA ASP A 238 7.04 -0.36 4.27
C ASP A 238 6.94 -1.47 3.20
N LEU A 239 6.61 -2.70 3.61
CA LEU A 239 6.45 -3.86 2.73
C LEU A 239 5.01 -4.02 2.23
N ILE A 240 4.04 -3.66 3.05
CA ILE A 240 2.63 -4.02 2.87
C ILE A 240 1.81 -2.86 2.29
N PHE A 241 2.14 -1.63 2.69
CA PHE A 241 1.33 -0.47 2.35
C PHE A 241 1.45 -0.13 0.86
N PRO A 242 0.36 0.38 0.26
CA PRO A 242 0.35 0.75 -1.14
C PRO A 242 1.40 1.83 -1.43
N ARG A 243 2.35 1.50 -2.31
CA ARG A 243 3.33 2.44 -2.88
C ARG A 243 2.82 3.16 -4.12
N THR A 244 1.74 2.64 -4.68
CA THR A 244 1.12 3.15 -5.89
C THR A 244 -0.35 3.43 -5.65
N ASN A 245 -0.90 4.32 -6.48
CA ASN A 245 -2.31 4.65 -6.51
C ASN A 245 -3.15 3.45 -7.06
N THR A 246 -3.12 2.35 -6.32
CA THR A 246 -3.97 1.16 -6.49
C THR A 246 -5.25 1.39 -5.71
N ALA A 247 -6.35 0.73 -6.12
CA ALA A 247 -7.64 0.90 -5.46
C ALA A 247 -7.55 0.39 -4.02
N CYS A 248 -7.34 1.29 -3.07
CA CYS A 248 -7.07 0.98 -1.68
C CYS A 248 -8.11 1.63 -0.77
N ILE A 249 -8.70 0.84 0.13
CA ILE A 249 -9.61 1.33 1.17
C ILE A 249 -9.19 0.75 2.51
N PHE A 250 -9.00 1.63 3.49
CA PHE A 250 -8.82 1.26 4.89
C PHE A 250 -10.18 1.23 5.57
N VAL A 251 -10.50 0.14 6.26
CA VAL A 251 -11.74 -0.02 7.03
C VAL A 251 -11.36 -0.04 8.50
N PHE A 252 -11.66 1.06 9.19
CA PHE A 252 -11.42 1.23 10.61
C PHE A 252 -12.57 0.62 11.41
N PHE A 253 -12.24 -0.33 12.27
CA PHE A 253 -13.19 -1.00 13.14
C PHE A 253 -13.10 -0.48 14.56
N PHE A 254 -14.25 -0.08 15.10
CA PHE A 254 -14.38 0.35 16.48
C PHE A 254 -15.36 -0.53 17.26
N ASN A 255 -14.93 -0.96 18.43
CA ASN A 255 -15.79 -1.60 19.42
C ASN A 255 -16.13 -0.60 20.53
N SER A 256 -17.43 -0.36 20.73
CA SER A 256 -17.94 0.55 21.76
C SER A 256 -17.86 -0.02 23.18
N PHE A 257 -17.60 -1.32 23.33
CA PHE A 257 -17.55 -2.01 24.61
C PHE A 257 -16.11 -2.19 25.10
N GLN A 258 -15.94 -2.22 26.42
CA GLN A 258 -14.69 -2.61 27.05
C GLN A 258 -14.33 -4.07 26.69
N GLU A 259 -13.04 -4.36 26.61
CA GLU A 259 -12.57 -5.72 26.36
C GLU A 259 -13.08 -6.67 27.45
N ASN A 260 -13.63 -7.81 27.05
CA ASN A 260 -14.18 -8.83 27.94
C ASN A 260 -15.32 -8.35 28.88
N SER A 261 -15.94 -7.19 28.64
CA SER A 261 -17.03 -6.65 29.46
C SER A 261 -18.20 -6.15 28.64
N ASP A 262 -19.43 -6.28 29.18
CA ASP A 262 -20.69 -5.74 28.61
C ASP A 262 -20.90 -4.25 28.93
N THR A 263 -19.88 -3.59 29.48
CA THR A 263 -19.89 -2.14 29.75
C THR A 263 -19.38 -1.38 28.52
N LEU A 264 -20.04 -0.26 28.21
CA LEU A 264 -19.51 0.70 27.26
C LEU A 264 -18.17 1.25 27.76
N LYS A 265 -17.29 1.61 26.83
CA LYS A 265 -16.07 2.35 27.15
C LYS A 265 -16.43 3.67 27.82
N GLU A 266 -15.66 4.04 28.84
CA GLU A 266 -15.73 5.38 29.42
C GLU A 266 -15.37 6.40 28.34
N ASN A 267 -16.16 7.47 28.22
CA ASN A 267 -16.03 8.44 27.13
C ASN A 267 -15.91 7.76 25.74
N VAL A 268 -16.93 6.99 25.35
CA VAL A 268 -16.92 6.19 24.11
C VAL A 268 -16.58 7.01 22.86
N TYR A 269 -17.08 8.24 22.77
CA TYR A 269 -16.83 9.14 21.64
C TYR A 269 -15.40 9.65 21.63
N GLY A 270 -14.87 10.10 22.79
CA GLY A 270 -13.46 10.49 22.90
C GLY A 270 -12.51 9.31 22.64
N THR A 271 -12.87 8.10 23.08
CA THR A 271 -12.07 6.91 22.78
C THR A 271 -12.08 6.57 21.29
N PHE A 272 -13.24 6.68 20.63
CA PHE A 272 -13.35 6.53 19.18
C PHE A 272 -12.47 7.55 18.45
N TRP A 273 -12.54 8.82 18.85
CA TRP A 273 -11.70 9.88 18.32
C TRP A 273 -10.21 9.54 18.43
N SER A 274 -9.74 9.22 19.65
CA SER A 274 -8.33 8.94 19.89
C SER A 274 -7.83 7.73 19.09
N GLU A 275 -8.57 6.62 19.10
CA GLU A 275 -8.19 5.43 18.34
C GLU A 275 -8.16 5.71 16.83
N MET A 276 -9.19 6.39 16.31
CA MET A 276 -9.24 6.72 14.89
C MET A 276 -8.15 7.70 14.48
N GLU A 277 -7.87 8.73 15.29
CA GLU A 277 -6.80 9.71 15.07
C GLU A 277 -5.43 9.03 15.00
N GLU A 278 -5.15 8.09 15.91
CA GLU A 278 -3.91 7.31 15.89
C GLU A 278 -3.78 6.46 14.63
N TRP A 279 -4.86 5.81 14.20
CA TRP A 279 -4.87 5.05 12.96
C TRP A 279 -4.72 5.94 11.74
N LEU A 280 -5.34 7.11 11.72
CA LEU A 280 -5.17 8.08 10.63
C LEU A 280 -3.74 8.59 10.56
N LYS A 281 -3.13 8.96 11.69
CA LYS A 281 -1.70 9.31 11.75
C LYS A 281 -0.84 8.18 11.19
N PHE A 282 -1.07 6.95 11.64
CA PHE A 282 -0.32 5.80 11.16
C PHE A 282 -0.51 5.56 9.65
N ILE A 283 -1.75 5.63 9.15
CA ILE A 283 -2.06 5.41 7.74
C ILE A 283 -1.42 6.49 6.87
N VAL A 284 -1.58 7.76 7.23
CA VAL A 284 -1.05 8.90 6.49
C VAL A 284 0.48 8.89 6.48
N SER A 285 1.13 8.61 7.62
CA SER A 285 2.59 8.61 7.71
C SER A 285 3.28 7.46 6.96
N ASN A 286 2.56 6.37 6.66
CA ASN A 286 3.15 5.17 6.06
C ASN A 286 2.58 4.83 4.69
N SER A 287 1.50 5.49 4.26
CA SER A 287 1.04 5.39 2.89
C SER A 287 1.94 6.26 2.01
N GLN A 288 2.76 5.64 1.17
CA GLN A 288 3.53 6.34 0.12
C GLN A 288 2.62 6.82 -1.05
N ILE A 289 1.32 6.98 -0.77
CA ILE A 289 0.33 7.56 -1.68
C ILE A 289 0.41 9.09 -1.53
N THR A 290 1.34 9.69 -2.25
CA THR A 290 1.64 11.13 -2.21
C THR A 290 0.57 12.09 -2.80
N GLY A 291 -0.71 12.08 -2.38
CA GLY A 291 -1.70 13.15 -2.73
C GLY A 291 -3.16 12.81 -3.16
N SER A 292 -3.53 11.56 -3.43
CA SER A 292 -4.89 11.05 -3.32
C SER A 292 -4.93 10.44 -1.93
N PRO A 293 -5.55 11.12 -0.98
CA PRO A 293 -5.43 10.73 0.41
C PRO A 293 -5.95 9.29 0.60
N PRO A 294 -5.30 8.47 1.46
CA PRO A 294 -5.83 7.16 1.81
C PRO A 294 -7.29 7.29 2.26
N ARG A 295 -8.14 6.45 1.67
CA ARG A 295 -9.57 6.43 1.95
C ARG A 295 -9.87 5.57 3.16
N VAL A 296 -10.60 6.11 4.12
CA VAL A 296 -10.87 5.43 5.40
C VAL A 296 -12.37 5.38 5.66
N LEU A 297 -12.91 4.17 5.84
CA LEU A 297 -14.30 3.91 6.19
C LEU A 297 -14.40 3.48 7.65
N ALA A 298 -15.24 4.14 8.44
CA ALA A 298 -15.46 3.76 9.83
C ALA A 298 -16.63 2.77 9.98
N VAL A 299 -16.40 1.69 10.75
CA VAL A 299 -17.40 0.67 11.07
C VAL A 299 -17.45 0.42 12.57
N ILE A 300 -18.62 0.63 13.16
CA ILE A 300 -18.90 0.27 14.55
C ILE A 300 -19.42 -1.17 14.58
N THR A 301 -18.77 -2.01 15.37
CA THR A 301 -19.13 -3.44 15.51
C THR A 301 -19.94 -3.72 16.77
N ASN A 302 -20.36 -4.97 16.93
CA ASN A 302 -21.08 -5.50 18.10
C ASN A 302 -22.47 -4.88 18.30
N LYS A 303 -23.16 -4.56 17.20
CA LYS A 303 -24.56 -4.11 17.23
C LYS A 303 -25.48 -5.09 17.94
N ASP A 304 -25.29 -6.38 17.71
CA ASP A 304 -26.00 -7.48 18.38
C ASP A 304 -25.89 -7.40 19.91
N ARG A 305 -24.70 -7.04 20.41
CA ARG A 305 -24.46 -6.85 21.84
C ARG A 305 -25.22 -5.65 22.38
N SER A 306 -25.20 -4.52 21.64
CA SER A 306 -25.96 -3.32 22.02
C SER A 306 -27.47 -3.58 22.07
N GLU A 307 -28.02 -4.28 21.08
CA GLU A 307 -29.43 -4.65 21.03
C GLU A 307 -29.81 -5.62 22.15
N THR A 308 -28.95 -6.60 22.43
CA THR A 308 -29.15 -7.58 23.51
C THR A 308 -29.17 -6.88 24.87
N ILE A 309 -28.23 -5.97 25.14
CA ILE A 309 -28.19 -5.20 26.39
C ILE A 309 -29.43 -4.30 26.52
N LEU A 310 -29.85 -3.62 25.45
CA LEU A 310 -31.06 -2.80 25.46
C LEU A 310 -32.34 -3.63 25.72
N ARG A 311 -32.38 -4.89 25.27
CA ARG A 311 -33.50 -5.82 25.56
C ARG A 311 -33.47 -6.35 27.00
N LEU A 312 -32.29 -6.66 27.54
CA LEU A 312 -32.15 -7.33 28.84
C LEU A 312 -32.08 -6.34 30.03
N ARG A 313 -31.48 -5.16 29.86
CA ARG A 313 -31.28 -4.14 30.91
C ARG A 313 -32.15 -2.92 30.61
N ARG A 314 -33.37 -2.91 31.18
CA ARG A 314 -34.40 -1.85 31.07
C ARG A 314 -33.86 -0.41 30.93
N SER A 315 -34.46 0.36 30.01
CA SER A 315 -34.59 1.83 29.85
C SER A 315 -33.40 2.79 30.07
N ASN A 316 -32.52 2.56 31.05
CA ASN A 316 -31.50 3.51 31.50
C ASN A 316 -30.08 3.22 30.98
N TYR A 317 -29.90 2.21 30.10
CA TYR A 317 -28.59 1.97 29.49
C TYR A 317 -28.31 3.05 28.43
N PRO A 318 -27.10 3.66 28.39
CA PRO A 318 -26.78 4.70 27.44
C PRO A 318 -26.94 4.17 26.00
N ARG A 319 -27.75 4.84 25.20
CA ARG A 319 -27.84 4.54 23.76
C ARG A 319 -26.67 5.20 23.06
N LEU A 320 -26.04 4.45 22.16
CA LEU A 320 -25.03 5.00 21.26
C LEU A 320 -25.71 5.97 20.30
N ASP A 321 -25.23 7.21 20.28
CA ASP A 321 -25.68 8.22 19.34
C ASP A 321 -24.75 8.21 18.12
N LEU A 322 -25.25 7.63 17.03
CA LEU A 322 -24.55 7.62 15.74
C LEU A 322 -24.34 9.03 15.19
N GLY A 323 -25.16 10.02 15.57
CA GLY A 323 -24.99 11.42 15.22
C GLY A 323 -23.73 12.01 15.83
N HIS A 324 -23.43 11.68 17.09
CA HIS A 324 -22.21 12.13 17.75
C HIS A 324 -20.96 11.53 17.09
N PHE A 325 -20.94 10.22 16.80
CA PHE A 325 -19.84 9.60 16.03
C PHE A 325 -19.65 10.26 14.65
N LYS A 326 -20.74 10.63 13.97
CA LYS A 326 -20.66 11.39 12.71
C LYS A 326 -20.06 12.78 12.93
N GLY A 327 -20.41 13.47 14.02
CA GLY A 327 -19.79 14.74 14.40
C GLY A 327 -18.27 14.63 14.61
N GLU A 328 -17.82 13.56 15.27
CA GLU A 328 -16.39 13.24 15.42
C GLU A 328 -15.73 12.98 14.05
N LEU A 329 -16.38 12.24 13.16
CA LEU A 329 -15.87 11.99 11.80
C LEU A 329 -15.71 13.27 10.98
N VAL A 330 -16.65 14.21 11.06
CA VAL A 330 -16.57 15.50 10.36
C VAL A 330 -15.37 16.30 10.86
N GLN A 331 -15.21 16.39 12.18
CA GLN A 331 -14.07 17.07 12.79
C GLN A 331 -12.72 16.40 12.43
N LEU A 332 -12.66 15.07 12.37
CA LEU A 332 -11.47 14.35 11.87
C LEU A 332 -11.22 14.63 10.39
N GLN A 333 -12.27 14.69 9.55
CA GLN A 333 -12.14 15.00 8.13
C GLN A 333 -11.55 16.39 7.90
N GLU A 334 -11.96 17.38 8.70
CA GLU A 334 -11.39 18.74 8.66
C GLU A 334 -9.92 18.72 9.10
N ARG A 335 -9.62 18.02 10.18
CA ARG A 335 -8.25 17.93 10.73
C ARG A 335 -7.26 17.24 9.78
N PHE A 336 -7.71 16.23 9.05
CA PHE A 336 -6.91 15.51 8.07
C PHE A 336 -7.21 15.92 6.63
N ALA A 337 -7.79 17.10 6.41
CA ALA A 337 -8.11 17.61 5.08
C ALA A 337 -6.87 17.61 4.17
N GLY A 338 -7.02 17.06 2.96
CA GLY A 338 -5.92 16.89 1.99
C GLY A 338 -4.92 15.77 2.33
N ARG A 339 -5.04 15.11 3.48
CA ARG A 339 -4.15 14.01 3.93
C ARG A 339 -4.86 12.67 4.08
N ALA A 340 -6.13 12.64 4.45
CA ALA A 340 -6.99 11.45 4.49
C ALA A 340 -8.40 11.79 3.94
N GLU A 341 -9.03 10.85 3.25
CA GLU A 341 -10.42 10.98 2.79
C GLU A 341 -11.28 10.02 3.61
N LEU A 342 -12.15 10.56 4.46
CA LEU A 342 -13.04 9.79 5.32
C LEU A 342 -14.39 9.65 4.65
N PHE A 343 -14.90 8.41 4.61
CA PHE A 343 -16.31 8.20 4.32
C PHE A 343 -17.12 8.62 5.54
N LEU A 344 -18.00 9.61 5.36
CA LEU A 344 -18.89 10.10 6.42
C LEU A 344 -20.10 9.16 6.67
N ASP A 345 -20.27 8.16 5.80
CA ASP A 345 -21.23 7.09 5.99
C ASP A 345 -20.73 6.11 7.06
N LEU A 346 -21.36 6.21 8.24
CA LEU A 346 -21.06 5.37 9.39
C LEU A 346 -21.92 4.11 9.40
N HIS A 347 -21.29 2.94 9.42
CA HIS A 347 -21.98 1.65 9.50
C HIS A 347 -21.92 1.08 10.92
N HIS A 348 -23.07 0.73 11.49
CA HIS A 348 -23.17 0.00 12.75
C HIS A 348 -23.77 -1.39 12.47
N LEU A 349 -23.01 -2.46 12.69
CA LEU A 349 -23.42 -3.81 12.30
C LEU A 349 -22.98 -4.91 13.26
N ASN A 350 -23.65 -6.06 13.15
CA ASN A 350 -23.17 -7.33 13.70
C ASN A 350 -22.20 -7.99 12.70
N ALA A 351 -20.93 -8.10 13.06
CA ALA A 351 -19.89 -8.67 12.19
C ALA A 351 -20.10 -10.16 11.86
N GLN A 352 -20.98 -10.87 12.58
CA GLN A 352 -21.35 -12.27 12.29
C GLN A 352 -22.56 -12.38 11.34
N SER A 353 -23.32 -11.30 11.18
CA SER A 353 -24.58 -11.26 10.44
C SER A 353 -24.32 -11.06 8.95
N LYS A 354 -24.41 -12.13 8.15
CA LYS A 354 -24.21 -12.05 6.68
C LYS A 354 -25.13 -11.01 6.03
N THR A 355 -26.36 -10.87 6.53
CA THR A 355 -27.35 -9.93 6.01
C THR A 355 -26.95 -8.47 6.23
N GLU A 356 -26.19 -8.18 7.30
CA GLU A 356 -25.70 -6.83 7.59
C GLU A 356 -24.31 -6.56 7.01
N VAL A 357 -23.49 -7.60 6.85
CA VAL A 357 -22.15 -7.48 6.24
C VAL A 357 -22.23 -7.36 4.70
N LYS A 358 -23.24 -7.97 4.08
CA LYS A 358 -23.41 -7.92 2.62
C LYS A 358 -23.53 -6.48 2.06
N PRO A 359 -24.41 -5.60 2.59
CA PRO A 359 -24.51 -4.23 2.11
C PRO A 359 -23.21 -3.43 2.27
N LEU A 360 -22.49 -3.60 3.39
CA LEU A 360 -21.18 -2.96 3.59
C LEU A 360 -20.18 -3.41 2.51
N THR A 361 -20.17 -4.71 2.22
CA THR A 361 -19.27 -5.29 1.22
C THR A 361 -19.57 -4.75 -0.19
N GLU A 362 -20.86 -4.65 -0.54
CA GLU A 362 -21.31 -4.07 -1.81
C GLU A 362 -20.94 -2.58 -1.93
N TYR A 363 -21.11 -1.81 -0.85
CA TYR A 363 -20.71 -0.40 -0.79
C TYR A 363 -19.21 -0.20 -1.00
N ILE A 364 -18.37 -1.04 -0.36
CA ILE A 364 -16.92 -1.01 -0.56
C ILE A 364 -16.56 -1.31 -2.02
N PHE A 365 -17.18 -2.34 -2.62
CA PHE A 365 -16.92 -2.69 -4.01
C PHE A 365 -17.38 -1.64 -5.01
N GLN A 366 -18.52 -1.00 -4.77
CA GLN A 366 -18.99 0.13 -5.59
C GLN A 366 -18.00 1.30 -5.52
N SER A 367 -17.51 1.60 -4.31
CA SER A 367 -16.49 2.64 -4.09
C SER A 367 -15.19 2.34 -4.83
N MET A 368 -14.75 1.07 -4.83
CA MET A 368 -13.59 0.61 -5.62
C MET A 368 -13.84 0.64 -7.13
N GLY A 369 -15.04 0.28 -7.59
CA GLY A 369 -15.38 0.31 -9.02
C GLY A 369 -15.26 1.73 -9.61
N SER A 370 -15.68 2.74 -8.85
CA SER A 370 -15.50 4.15 -9.24
C SER A 370 -14.02 4.53 -9.39
N PHE A 371 -13.14 3.92 -8.60
CA PHE A 371 -11.70 4.10 -8.72
C PHE A 371 -11.19 3.45 -10.01
N PHE A 372 -11.48 2.17 -10.25
CA PHE A 372 -11.03 1.46 -11.46
C PHE A 372 -11.36 2.19 -12.76
N SER A 373 -12.51 2.87 -12.84
CA SER A 373 -12.91 3.64 -14.01
C SER A 373 -12.13 4.94 -14.26
N LYS A 374 -11.49 5.52 -13.23
CA LYS A 374 -10.82 6.82 -13.28
C LYS A 374 -9.29 6.73 -13.41
N HIS A 375 -8.73 5.53 -13.27
CA HIS A 375 -7.28 5.31 -13.26
C HIS A 375 -6.75 4.82 -14.62
N PRO A 376 -5.43 4.94 -14.88
CA PRO A 376 -4.86 4.61 -16.18
C PRO A 376 -5.02 3.13 -16.51
N LEU A 377 -4.92 2.85 -17.80
CA LEU A 377 -4.89 1.48 -18.28
C LEU A 377 -3.66 0.75 -17.74
N VAL A 378 -3.85 -0.50 -17.32
CA VAL A 378 -2.82 -1.39 -16.78
C VAL A 378 -2.53 -2.54 -17.75
N PRO A 379 -1.32 -3.14 -17.73
CA PRO A 379 -0.99 -4.26 -18.61
C PRO A 379 -1.81 -5.50 -18.24
N VAL A 380 -2.60 -6.02 -19.19
CA VAL A 380 -3.49 -7.18 -18.97
C VAL A 380 -2.71 -8.43 -18.58
N VAL A 381 -1.53 -8.64 -19.19
CA VAL A 381 -0.65 -9.78 -18.91
C VAL A 381 -0.24 -9.85 -17.44
N CYS A 382 -0.10 -8.71 -16.76
CA CYS A 382 0.26 -8.69 -15.35
C CYS A 382 -0.89 -9.19 -14.46
N SER A 383 -2.14 -8.85 -14.77
CA SER A 383 -3.31 -9.36 -14.04
C SER A 383 -3.52 -10.87 -14.27
N GLU A 384 -3.24 -11.36 -15.49
CA GLU A 384 -3.25 -12.79 -15.81
C GLU A 384 -2.14 -13.54 -15.06
N LEU A 385 -0.97 -12.93 -14.93
CA LEU A 385 0.15 -13.47 -14.18
C LEU A 385 -0.12 -13.50 -12.67
N SER A 386 -0.72 -12.45 -12.09
CA SER A 386 -1.20 -12.47 -10.69
C SER A 386 -2.18 -13.61 -10.44
N SER A 387 -3.11 -13.84 -11.37
CA SER A 387 -4.03 -14.99 -11.31
C SER A 387 -3.29 -16.33 -11.37
N SER A 388 -2.24 -16.41 -12.18
CA SER A 388 -1.40 -17.62 -12.33
C SER A 388 -0.59 -17.90 -11.06
N LEU A 389 -0.07 -16.86 -10.39
CA LEU A 389 0.61 -16.95 -9.09
C LEU A 389 -0.32 -17.48 -8.00
N ILE A 390 -1.59 -17.04 -7.98
CA ILE A 390 -2.59 -17.55 -7.03
C ILE A 390 -2.88 -19.03 -7.27
N ARG A 391 -2.88 -19.49 -8.53
CA ARG A 391 -3.11 -20.90 -8.86
C ARG A 391 -1.90 -21.75 -8.50
N SER A 392 -0.69 -21.26 -8.78
CA SER A 392 0.55 -21.97 -8.44
C SER A 392 0.77 -22.06 -6.93
N SER A 393 0.39 -21.03 -6.17
CA SER A 393 0.44 -21.03 -4.69
C SER A 393 -0.52 -22.03 -4.03
N ARG A 394 -1.50 -22.56 -4.78
CA ARG A 394 -2.42 -23.62 -4.32
C ARG A 394 -1.95 -25.04 -4.69
N SER A 395 -0.83 -25.18 -5.38
CA SER A 395 -0.26 -26.48 -5.73
C SER A 395 0.22 -27.25 -4.49
N ARG A 396 0.58 -28.53 -4.63
CA ARG A 396 0.85 -29.41 -3.48
C ARG A 396 2.03 -28.96 -2.59
N ASN A 397 2.97 -28.12 -3.07
CA ASN A 397 4.10 -27.59 -2.30
C ASN A 397 4.83 -26.43 -3.04
N PRO A 398 4.26 -25.23 -3.18
CA PRO A 398 4.96 -24.11 -3.78
C PRO A 398 5.99 -23.55 -2.81
N LEU A 399 7.20 -23.28 -3.30
CA LEU A 399 8.17 -22.45 -2.59
C LEU A 399 7.61 -21.02 -2.55
N PRO A 400 7.47 -20.39 -1.37
CA PRO A 400 6.90 -19.05 -1.25
C PRO A 400 7.88 -17.91 -1.58
N VAL A 401 9.17 -18.26 -1.74
CA VAL A 401 10.24 -17.34 -2.13
C VAL A 401 11.05 -17.98 -3.24
N TRP A 402 11.29 -17.22 -4.30
CA TRP A 402 12.07 -17.60 -5.47
C TRP A 402 13.24 -16.64 -5.66
N THR A 403 14.27 -17.09 -6.37
CA THR A 403 15.23 -16.15 -6.96
C THR A 403 14.57 -15.43 -8.13
N GLN A 404 15.08 -14.25 -8.52
CA GLN A 404 14.52 -13.56 -9.67
C GLN A 404 14.53 -14.44 -10.93
N SER A 405 15.60 -15.18 -11.23
CA SER A 405 15.71 -16.06 -12.39
C SER A 405 14.61 -17.13 -12.42
N THR A 406 14.37 -17.77 -11.28
CA THR A 406 13.29 -18.76 -11.12
C THR A 406 11.91 -18.12 -11.38
N PHE A 407 11.71 -16.89 -10.91
CA PHE A 407 10.47 -16.15 -11.16
C PHE A 407 10.30 -15.75 -12.62
N LEU A 408 11.37 -15.33 -13.31
CA LEU A 408 11.32 -14.98 -14.73
C LEU A 408 11.01 -16.22 -15.59
N GLU A 409 11.54 -17.38 -15.24
CA GLU A 409 11.21 -18.66 -15.89
C GLU A 409 9.71 -18.98 -15.74
N PHE A 410 9.18 -18.87 -14.51
CA PHE A 410 7.75 -19.02 -14.26
C PHE A 410 6.89 -18.06 -15.10
N CYS A 411 7.32 -16.81 -15.26
CA CYS A 411 6.62 -15.82 -16.08
C CYS A 411 6.51 -16.26 -17.55
N LYS A 412 7.61 -16.77 -18.12
CA LYS A 412 7.67 -17.26 -19.51
C LYS A 412 6.80 -18.50 -19.71
N ASP A 413 6.79 -19.39 -18.74
CA ASP A 413 5.99 -20.61 -18.80
C ASP A 413 4.50 -20.33 -18.67
N SER A 414 4.14 -19.41 -17.78
CA SER A 414 2.75 -19.09 -17.45
C SER A 414 2.05 -18.26 -18.52
N GLN A 415 2.79 -17.35 -19.19
CA GLN A 415 2.20 -16.42 -20.16
C GLN A 415 2.99 -16.44 -21.47
N THR A 416 2.32 -16.84 -22.57
CA THR A 416 2.94 -16.90 -23.90
C THR A 416 3.48 -15.55 -24.36
N ALA A 417 2.81 -14.46 -23.97
CA ALA A 417 3.23 -13.09 -24.25
C ALA A 417 4.58 -12.70 -23.64
N LEU A 418 5.10 -13.49 -22.67
CA LEU A 418 6.35 -13.22 -21.97
C LEU A 418 7.52 -14.11 -22.42
N ARG A 419 7.32 -15.10 -23.31
CA ARG A 419 8.36 -16.08 -23.69
C ARG A 419 9.57 -15.44 -24.38
N ASP A 420 9.30 -14.57 -25.34
CA ASP A 420 10.32 -14.01 -26.27
C ASP A 420 10.53 -12.51 -26.07
N VAL A 421 10.21 -11.98 -24.88
CA VAL A 421 10.41 -10.56 -24.56
C VAL A 421 11.80 -10.31 -23.98
N SER A 422 12.27 -9.07 -24.08
CA SER A 422 13.58 -8.69 -23.58
C SER A 422 13.65 -8.74 -22.04
N PRO A 423 14.85 -8.89 -21.45
CA PRO A 423 15.03 -8.89 -20.00
C PRO A 423 14.47 -7.61 -19.33
N GLU A 424 14.55 -6.47 -20.00
CA GLU A 424 14.04 -5.19 -19.53
C GLU A 424 12.51 -5.22 -19.36
N VAL A 425 11.81 -5.88 -20.29
CA VAL A 425 10.35 -6.05 -20.22
C VAL A 425 9.96 -6.98 -19.08
N LEU A 426 10.72 -8.06 -18.85
CA LEU A 426 10.45 -8.94 -17.71
C LEU A 426 10.72 -8.22 -16.38
N GLN A 427 11.77 -7.41 -16.30
CA GLN A 427 12.05 -6.58 -15.12
C GLN A 427 10.94 -5.55 -14.89
N ALA A 428 10.39 -4.98 -15.97
CA ALA A 428 9.24 -4.10 -15.91
C ALA A 428 7.99 -4.79 -15.33
N VAL A 429 7.73 -6.04 -15.74
CA VAL A 429 6.65 -6.86 -15.17
C VAL A 429 6.86 -7.12 -13.68
N VAL A 430 8.08 -7.48 -13.25
CA VAL A 430 8.42 -7.68 -11.84
C VAL A 430 8.18 -6.40 -11.03
N SER A 431 8.65 -5.25 -11.52
CA SER A 431 8.46 -3.96 -10.85
C SER A 431 6.99 -3.59 -10.72
N TYR A 432 6.19 -3.81 -11.78
CA TYR A 432 4.74 -3.61 -11.72
C TYR A 432 4.07 -4.51 -10.67
N LEU A 433 4.39 -5.81 -10.66
CA LEU A 433 3.78 -6.77 -9.72
C LEU A 433 4.14 -6.47 -8.26
N HIS A 434 5.34 -5.98 -8.01
CA HIS A 434 5.78 -5.48 -6.70
C HIS A 434 4.96 -4.25 -6.28
N ASP A 435 4.84 -3.27 -7.17
CA ASP A 435 4.13 -2.01 -6.94
C ASP A 435 2.64 -2.20 -6.61
N VAL A 436 1.99 -3.20 -7.23
CA VAL A 436 0.59 -3.57 -6.94
C VAL A 436 0.44 -4.51 -5.75
N GLY A 437 1.54 -5.03 -5.21
CA GLY A 437 1.56 -5.93 -4.06
C GLY A 437 1.15 -7.37 -4.35
N SER A 438 1.26 -7.82 -5.61
CA SER A 438 1.07 -9.23 -5.97
C SER A 438 2.28 -10.09 -5.57
N ILE A 439 3.47 -9.49 -5.56
CA ILE A 439 4.73 -10.07 -5.08
C ILE A 439 5.46 -9.04 -4.22
N ILE A 440 6.48 -9.47 -3.48
CA ILE A 440 7.41 -8.55 -2.81
C ILE A 440 8.82 -8.82 -3.34
N LYS A 441 9.40 -7.82 -4.01
CA LYS A 441 10.80 -7.83 -4.43
C LYS A 441 11.67 -7.32 -3.28
N VAL A 442 12.64 -8.13 -2.87
CA VAL A 442 13.62 -7.79 -1.84
C VAL A 442 14.98 -7.62 -2.51
N ALA A 443 15.48 -6.38 -2.52
CA ALA A 443 16.80 -6.08 -3.02
C ALA A 443 17.86 -6.71 -2.09
N ARG A 444 18.92 -7.26 -2.68
CA ARG A 444 20.05 -7.83 -1.93
C ARG A 444 21.19 -6.83 -1.94
N ASP A 445 20.92 -5.67 -1.34
CA ASP A 445 21.94 -4.67 -1.14
C ASP A 445 22.82 -5.17 0.00
N GLY A 446 23.93 -5.82 -0.34
CA GLY A 446 24.91 -6.23 0.66
C GLY A 446 25.21 -5.05 1.58
N ILE A 447 25.13 -5.26 2.89
CA ILE A 447 25.40 -4.22 3.88
C ILE A 447 26.74 -3.56 3.52
N LYS A 448 26.70 -2.31 3.04
CA LYS A 448 27.90 -1.54 2.72
C LYS A 448 28.73 -1.43 4.01
N GLY A 449 29.81 -2.21 4.10
CA GLY A 449 30.74 -2.20 5.23
C GLY A 449 31.10 -3.56 5.81
N VAL A 450 30.36 -4.64 5.49
CA VAL A 450 30.78 -6.00 5.89
C VAL A 450 31.59 -6.59 4.74
N LYS A 451 32.92 -6.51 4.84
CA LYS A 451 33.80 -7.31 3.99
C LYS A 451 33.60 -8.77 4.41
N ASP A 452 33.04 -9.59 3.52
CA ASP A 452 33.20 -11.03 3.66
C ASP A 452 34.69 -11.34 3.57
N ASN A 453 35.20 -12.22 4.45
CA ASN A 453 36.61 -12.65 4.49
C ASN A 453 37.06 -13.40 3.22
N THR A 454 36.20 -13.50 2.21
CA THR A 454 36.44 -14.22 0.96
C THR A 454 37.03 -13.37 -0.16
N GLY A 455 37.15 -12.03 0.02
CA GLY A 455 37.80 -11.17 -0.97
C GLY A 455 37.12 -11.14 -2.35
N ASP A 456 35.91 -11.68 -2.47
CA ASP A 456 35.11 -11.57 -3.68
C ASP A 456 34.38 -10.23 -3.60
N GLU A 457 34.73 -9.30 -4.50
CA GLU A 457 33.99 -8.07 -4.69
C GLU A 457 32.50 -8.41 -4.82
N SER A 458 31.64 -7.60 -4.21
CA SER A 458 30.19 -7.74 -4.19
C SER A 458 29.61 -7.89 -5.61
N LYS A 459 29.63 -9.10 -6.16
CA LYS A 459 28.89 -9.47 -7.36
C LYS A 459 27.42 -9.38 -7.01
N ASP A 460 26.69 -8.63 -7.83
CA ASP A 460 25.25 -8.40 -7.78
C ASP A 460 24.49 -9.67 -7.39
N LYS A 461 24.15 -9.80 -6.10
CA LYS A 461 23.34 -10.92 -5.64
C LYS A 461 21.93 -10.73 -6.19
N GLU A 462 21.42 -11.74 -6.86
CA GLU A 462 20.09 -11.71 -7.45
C GLU A 462 19.01 -11.46 -6.38
N PRO A 463 18.06 -10.53 -6.60
CA PRO A 463 17.04 -10.20 -5.60
C PRO A 463 16.10 -11.38 -5.32
N TRP A 464 15.57 -11.41 -4.09
CA TRP A 464 14.54 -12.37 -3.72
C TRP A 464 13.17 -11.90 -4.18
N ILE A 465 12.36 -12.83 -4.66
CA ILE A 465 10.97 -12.62 -5.02
C ILE A 465 10.09 -13.45 -4.09
N VAL A 466 9.42 -12.77 -3.17
CA VAL A 466 8.37 -13.38 -2.35
C VAL A 466 7.09 -13.43 -3.17
N VAL A 467 6.71 -14.64 -3.59
CA VAL A 467 5.53 -14.88 -4.45
C VAL A 467 4.25 -15.11 -3.66
N ASP A 468 4.38 -15.33 -2.35
CA ASP A 468 3.26 -15.41 -1.42
C ASP A 468 3.45 -14.38 -0.29
N PRO A 469 2.90 -13.16 -0.45
CA PRO A 469 2.94 -12.15 0.60
C PRO A 469 2.32 -12.63 1.92
N ASN A 470 1.28 -13.47 1.88
CA ASN A 470 0.66 -14.01 3.09
C ASN A 470 1.62 -14.93 3.85
N TRP A 471 2.41 -15.73 3.13
CA TRP A 471 3.45 -16.54 3.76
C TRP A 471 4.43 -15.66 4.54
N LEU A 472 4.93 -14.56 3.95
CA LEU A 472 5.87 -13.67 4.63
C LEU A 472 5.22 -13.04 5.86
N THR A 473 4.05 -12.42 5.71
CA THR A 473 3.47 -11.55 6.73
C THR A 473 2.72 -12.29 7.84
N GLN A 474 2.12 -13.44 7.54
CA GLN A 474 1.38 -14.26 8.51
C GLN A 474 2.21 -15.45 8.96
N ASN A 475 2.65 -16.30 8.03
CA ASN A 475 3.17 -17.62 8.38
C ASN A 475 4.60 -17.56 8.91
N PHE A 476 5.45 -16.72 8.31
CA PHE A 476 6.84 -16.56 8.73
C PHE A 476 6.96 -15.51 9.83
N LEU A 477 6.69 -14.24 9.53
CA LEU A 477 6.91 -13.15 10.48
C LEU A 477 5.94 -13.20 11.66
N GLY A 478 4.68 -13.58 11.42
CA GLY A 478 3.70 -13.76 12.49
C GLY A 478 4.08 -14.87 13.47
N GLU A 479 4.51 -16.03 12.95
CA GLU A 479 4.98 -17.12 13.80
C GLU A 479 6.31 -16.77 14.47
N LEU A 480 7.23 -16.07 13.79
CA LEU A 480 8.49 -15.59 14.37
C LEU A 480 8.25 -14.71 15.59
N ILE A 481 7.30 -13.77 15.50
CA ILE A 481 6.90 -12.91 16.62
C ILE A 481 6.25 -13.75 17.73
N CYS A 482 5.31 -14.64 17.38
CA CYS A 482 4.64 -15.50 18.35
C CYS A 482 5.62 -16.39 19.13
N GLN A 483 6.58 -17.01 18.43
CA GLN A 483 7.61 -17.84 19.03
C GLN A 483 8.59 -16.98 19.81
N GLY A 484 9.08 -15.88 19.24
CA GLY A 484 9.96 -14.92 19.91
C GLY A 484 9.43 -14.43 21.26
N HIS A 485 8.13 -14.17 21.38
CA HIS A 485 7.51 -13.84 22.68
C HIS A 485 7.48 -15.04 23.64
N ARG A 486 7.27 -16.26 23.17
CA ARG A 486 7.37 -17.47 24.00
C ARG A 486 8.80 -17.73 24.49
N PHE A 487 9.80 -17.39 23.67
CA PHE A 487 11.21 -17.42 24.06
C PHE A 487 11.48 -16.51 25.28
N ARG A 488 10.73 -15.40 25.47
CA ARG A 488 10.83 -14.53 26.65
C ARG A 488 10.02 -15.00 27.87
N VAL A 489 8.95 -15.77 27.68
CA VAL A 489 8.01 -16.16 28.76
C VAL A 489 8.44 -17.47 29.46
N GLN A 490 9.19 -18.34 28.79
CA GLN A 490 9.72 -19.57 29.41
C GLN A 490 10.79 -19.32 30.49
N ASP A 491 11.24 -18.07 30.67
CA ASP A 491 12.08 -17.63 31.79
C ASP A 491 11.35 -17.62 33.16
N GLY A 492 10.08 -18.04 33.20
CA GLY A 492 9.23 -17.98 34.39
C GLY A 492 8.95 -19.30 35.12
N SER A 493 8.67 -20.43 34.44
CA SER A 493 8.39 -21.73 35.09
C SER A 493 8.11 -22.86 34.09
N ILE A 494 8.84 -23.96 34.28
CA ILE A 494 8.62 -25.36 33.86
C ILE A 494 8.72 -25.68 32.35
N GLY A 495 9.84 -26.33 31.98
CA GLY A 495 9.86 -27.31 30.88
C GLY A 495 10.94 -27.20 29.81
N GLY A 496 12.09 -26.57 30.07
CA GLY A 496 13.27 -26.64 29.19
C GLY A 496 14.43 -25.82 29.75
N ASN A 497 15.59 -26.44 30.01
CA ASN A 497 16.80 -25.83 30.58
C ASN A 497 17.38 -24.71 29.69
N TRP A 498 16.86 -23.49 29.74
CA TRP A 498 17.38 -22.35 28.96
C TRP A 498 17.76 -21.26 29.97
N SER A 499 19.05 -20.91 30.02
CA SER A 499 19.63 -20.15 31.14
C SER A 499 19.54 -18.62 30.94
N ASN A 500 19.30 -17.90 32.04
CA ASN A 500 19.11 -16.45 32.16
C ASN A 500 20.27 -15.53 31.65
N ASN A 501 21.32 -16.06 31.01
CA ASN A 501 22.52 -15.31 30.63
C ASN A 501 22.59 -14.85 29.16
N GLU A 502 21.59 -15.15 28.31
CA GLU A 502 21.82 -15.26 26.86
C GLU A 502 21.22 -14.16 25.96
N VAL A 503 20.44 -13.22 26.51
CA VAL A 503 19.96 -12.02 25.80
C VAL A 503 20.35 -10.78 26.61
N SER A 504 21.62 -10.40 26.53
CA SER A 504 22.10 -9.15 27.12
C SER A 504 21.82 -8.00 26.15
N GLY A 505 20.98 -7.03 26.57
CA GLY A 505 20.75 -5.79 25.82
C GLY A 505 19.95 -5.92 24.51
N GLY A 506 19.12 -6.96 24.35
CA GLY A 506 18.30 -7.16 23.14
C GLY A 506 19.03 -7.82 21.96
N LEU A 507 20.26 -8.32 22.18
CA LEU A 507 21.05 -9.04 21.19
C LEU A 507 20.99 -10.56 21.44
N ALA A 508 20.66 -11.32 20.39
CA ALA A 508 20.66 -12.78 20.42
C ALA A 508 21.95 -13.36 19.80
N GLN A 509 22.50 -14.42 20.39
CA GLN A 509 23.60 -15.15 19.76
C GLN A 509 23.17 -15.76 18.41
N ALA A 510 24.10 -15.85 17.45
CA ALA A 510 23.84 -16.41 16.11
C ALA A 510 23.19 -17.80 16.15
N ALA A 511 23.67 -18.69 17.02
CA ALA A 511 23.11 -20.03 17.18
C ALA A 511 21.65 -20.00 17.67
N ASN A 512 21.33 -19.10 18.61
CA ASN A 512 19.99 -18.94 19.16
C ASN A 512 19.02 -18.37 18.11
N PHE A 513 19.47 -17.38 17.33
CA PHE A 513 18.68 -16.82 16.25
C PHE A 513 18.39 -17.86 15.15
N ARG A 514 19.40 -18.61 14.70
CA ARG A 514 19.22 -19.70 13.73
C ARG A 514 18.31 -20.80 14.25
N ARG A 515 18.40 -21.14 15.53
CA ARG A 515 17.50 -22.11 16.18
C ARG A 515 16.05 -21.60 16.21
N LEU A 516 15.83 -20.32 16.47
CA LEU A 516 14.50 -19.70 16.39
C LEU A 516 13.93 -19.81 14.97
N LEU A 517 14.73 -19.50 13.94
CA LEU A 517 14.32 -19.65 12.54
C LEU A 517 13.98 -21.11 12.17
N ASP A 518 14.80 -22.07 12.62
CA ASP A 518 14.55 -23.50 12.42
C ASP A 518 13.24 -23.96 13.10
N VAL A 519 12.95 -23.47 14.31
CA VAL A 519 11.67 -23.73 15.00
C VAL A 519 10.48 -23.18 14.20
N VAL A 520 10.60 -21.97 13.65
CA VAL A 520 9.55 -21.37 12.82
C VAL A 520 9.32 -22.19 11.54
N LEU A 521 10.40 -22.64 10.87
CA LEU A 521 10.31 -23.51 9.69
C LEU A 521 9.65 -24.87 9.97
N ARG A 522 9.91 -25.44 11.16
CA ARG A 522 9.34 -26.74 11.60
C ARG A 522 7.92 -26.62 12.16
N SER A 523 7.43 -25.41 12.38
CA SER A 523 6.05 -25.16 12.80
C SER A 523 5.04 -25.60 11.72
N LYS A 524 3.74 -25.61 12.05
CA LYS A 524 2.66 -26.39 11.40
C LYS A 524 2.41 -26.18 9.90
N HIS A 525 3.17 -25.34 9.19
CA HIS A 525 3.01 -25.06 7.77
C HIS A 525 3.97 -25.91 6.91
N ASN A 526 3.43 -26.95 6.26
CA ASN A 526 4.19 -27.85 5.37
C ASN A 526 4.90 -27.13 4.20
N SER A 527 4.48 -25.91 3.86
CA SER A 527 5.02 -25.10 2.76
C SER A 527 6.48 -24.65 2.94
N CYS A 528 7.01 -24.70 4.18
CA CYS A 528 8.32 -24.13 4.52
C CYS A 528 9.47 -25.15 4.54
N ARG A 529 9.21 -26.46 4.45
CA ARG A 529 10.23 -27.50 4.70
C ARG A 529 11.42 -27.50 3.72
N LYS A 530 11.33 -26.76 2.62
CA LYS A 530 12.35 -26.69 1.58
C LYS A 530 13.18 -25.40 1.60
N ILE A 531 12.88 -24.45 2.49
CA ILE A 531 13.64 -23.20 2.61
C ILE A 531 14.75 -23.41 3.63
N GLU A 532 15.97 -23.05 3.28
CA GLU A 532 17.10 -23.11 4.21
C GLU A 532 17.04 -21.96 5.23
N VAL A 533 17.52 -22.22 6.45
CA VAL A 533 17.59 -21.21 7.52
C VAL A 533 18.45 -20.01 7.09
N SER A 534 19.52 -20.26 6.33
CA SER A 534 20.39 -19.24 5.72
C SER A 534 19.61 -18.28 4.83
N THR A 535 18.70 -18.80 4.00
CA THR A 535 17.85 -17.98 3.13
C THR A 535 16.93 -17.06 3.93
N LEU A 536 16.36 -17.55 5.03
CA LEU A 536 15.52 -16.71 5.91
C LEU A 536 16.34 -15.63 6.62
N GLU A 537 17.54 -15.98 7.07
CA GLU A 537 18.47 -15.05 7.70
C GLU A 537 18.87 -13.92 6.73
N ASP A 538 19.15 -14.25 5.47
CA ASP A 538 19.44 -13.28 4.40
C ASP A 538 18.22 -12.37 4.17
N ILE A 539 17.04 -12.95 3.96
CA ILE A 539 15.79 -12.19 3.73
C ILE A 539 15.50 -11.24 4.90
N MET A 540 15.71 -11.66 6.14
CA MET A 540 15.48 -10.80 7.30
C MET A 540 16.46 -9.62 7.36
N GLN A 541 17.72 -9.80 6.95
CA GLN A 541 18.71 -8.73 6.86
C GLN A 541 18.41 -7.78 5.70
N ASP A 542 18.09 -8.33 4.53
CA ASP A 542 17.77 -7.60 3.31
C ASP A 542 16.46 -6.78 3.46
N LEU A 543 15.54 -7.24 4.32
CA LEU A 543 14.33 -6.51 4.73
C LEU A 543 14.55 -5.55 5.91
N HIS A 544 15.77 -5.46 6.46
CA HIS A 544 16.11 -4.68 7.65
C HIS A 544 15.28 -5.02 8.90
N LEU A 545 14.84 -6.28 8.99
CA LEU A 545 14.10 -6.82 10.13
C LEU A 545 15.02 -7.43 11.20
N CYS A 546 16.27 -7.72 10.84
CA CYS A 546 17.33 -8.01 11.79
C CYS A 546 18.66 -7.38 11.35
N TYR A 547 19.55 -7.19 12.33
CA TYR A 547 20.85 -6.58 12.12
C TYR A 547 21.93 -7.47 12.73
N ARG A 548 22.90 -7.86 11.90
CA ARG A 548 24.08 -8.61 12.34
C ARG A 548 25.08 -7.65 12.98
N VAL A 549 25.48 -7.96 14.21
CA VAL A 549 26.40 -7.16 15.02
C VAL A 549 27.60 -8.03 15.41
N THR A 550 28.81 -7.55 15.10
CA THR A 550 30.03 -8.16 15.61
C THR A 550 30.43 -7.42 16.88
N VAL A 551 30.50 -8.13 18.01
CA VAL A 551 30.87 -7.56 19.31
C VAL A 551 32.39 -7.57 19.48
N GLU A 552 32.92 -6.80 20.43
CA GLU A 552 34.38 -6.64 20.67
C GLU A 552 35.12 -7.96 20.89
N ASP A 553 34.44 -9.00 21.38
CA ASP A 553 34.96 -10.36 21.54
C ASP A 553 35.07 -11.16 20.22
N GLY A 554 34.72 -10.55 19.08
CA GLY A 554 34.66 -11.18 17.76
C GLY A 554 33.43 -12.06 17.55
N SER A 555 32.54 -12.19 18.54
CA SER A 555 31.31 -12.98 18.41
C SER A 555 30.27 -12.26 17.58
N VAL A 556 29.52 -13.04 16.79
CA VAL A 556 28.41 -12.53 15.97
C VAL A 556 27.11 -12.66 16.76
N ARG A 557 26.39 -11.55 16.89
CA ARG A 557 25.07 -11.45 17.52
C ARG A 557 24.08 -10.79 16.56
N TYR A 558 22.79 -10.99 16.80
CA TYR A 558 21.70 -10.44 16.00
C TYR A 558 20.83 -9.56 16.87
N PHE A 559 20.61 -8.33 16.39
CA PHE A 559 19.55 -7.47 16.91
C PHE A 559 18.28 -7.72 16.08
N VAL A 560 17.21 -8.15 16.74
CA VAL A 560 15.91 -8.39 16.08
C VAL A 560 14.86 -7.55 16.81
N PRO A 561 14.63 -6.28 16.39
CA PRO A 561 13.76 -5.35 17.12
C PRO A 561 12.37 -5.92 17.39
N MET A 562 11.77 -6.61 16.41
CA MET A 562 10.42 -7.16 16.55
C MET A 562 10.32 -8.32 17.55
N VAL A 563 11.44 -8.96 17.92
CA VAL A 563 11.45 -10.11 18.82
C VAL A 563 12.06 -9.76 20.17
N TYR A 564 13.18 -9.02 20.15
CA TYR A 564 14.01 -8.69 21.31
C TYR A 564 14.02 -7.19 21.66
N GLY A 565 13.31 -6.35 20.91
CA GLY A 565 12.99 -4.99 21.37
C GLY A 565 12.06 -5.09 22.58
N GLY A 566 12.49 -4.57 23.73
CA GLY A 566 11.53 -4.20 24.77
C GLY A 566 10.61 -3.13 24.18
N LEU A 567 9.31 -3.24 24.42
CA LEU A 567 8.42 -2.10 24.25
C LEU A 567 8.24 -1.39 25.57
#